data_AF-A0A2V5LXA9-F1
#
_entry.id   AF-A0A2V5LXA9-F1
#
_cell.length_a   1.000
_cell.length_b   1.000
_cell.length_c   1.000
_cell.angle_alpha   90.00
_cell.angle_beta   90.00
_cell.angle_gamma   90.00
#
_symmetry.space_group_name_H-M   'P 1'
#
loop_
_entity.id
_entity.type
_entity.pdbx_description
1 polymer ?
#
loop_
_entity_poly.entity_id
_entity_poly.type
_entity_poly.pdbx_seq_one_letter_code
_entity_poly.pdbx_strand_id
1 'polypeptide(L)'
;MELNHILLFTAVATSLLLLLQALQPQDAGTRARAGIVLITAALAWLLARPIAGWLSALVWCGLLVVPFFLRNRARLKQYPRYRMSRIILSPVVRWIIIVNVAVFILELLAGGSTNPVTLHRLGELDTNSVVYRHQYWRLLAALFFHYGPIHIFFNLFALVLLGPALERQIGSVLFAICYLVSGIGSNIAVVLLTKLRLLEPVQLVGASGCVMGVVGTWAGFLLGHRHAPLARQRLRNIVV
;
A
#
# COMPACT_ATOMS: atom_id res chain seq x y z
N MET A 1 7.17 -3.76 13.94
CA MET A 1 7.05 -4.83 12.93
C MET A 1 8.15 -4.62 11.90
N GLU A 2 9.11 -5.53 11.76
CA GLU A 2 10.25 -5.33 10.84
C GLU A 2 9.78 -5.34 9.38
N LEU A 3 10.23 -4.38 8.58
CA LEU A 3 9.92 -4.21 7.15
C LEU A 3 10.07 -5.51 6.35
N ASN A 4 11.02 -6.36 6.75
CA ASN A 4 11.23 -7.71 6.23
C ASN A 4 9.95 -8.58 6.28
N HIS A 5 9.19 -8.55 7.37
CA HIS A 5 7.97 -9.35 7.51
C HIS A 5 6.82 -8.81 6.64
N ILE A 6 6.73 -7.49 6.50
CA ILE A 6 5.71 -6.82 5.68
C ILE A 6 5.92 -7.13 4.20
N LEU A 7 7.18 -7.03 3.74
CA LEU A 7 7.56 -7.34 2.36
C LEU A 7 7.27 -8.81 2.01
N LEU A 8 7.59 -9.73 2.94
CA LEU A 8 7.29 -11.15 2.79
C LEU A 8 5.79 -11.41 2.69
N PHE A 9 5.00 -10.87 3.62
CA PHE A 9 3.55 -11.02 3.63
C PHE A 9 2.92 -10.49 2.33
N THR A 10 3.37 -9.32 1.85
CA THR A 10 2.85 -8.71 0.63
C THR A 10 3.13 -9.58 -0.60
N ALA A 11 4.37 -10.06 -0.74
CA ALA A 11 4.76 -10.95 -1.83
C ALA A 11 3.96 -12.26 -1.83
N VAL A 12 3.77 -12.86 -0.65
CA VAL A 12 3.02 -14.12 -0.49
C VAL A 12 1.52 -13.93 -0.74
N ALA A 13 0.89 -12.97 -0.07
CA ALA A 13 -0.55 -12.76 -0.16
C ALA A 13 -1.00 -12.42 -1.58
N THR A 14 -0.28 -11.52 -2.27
CA THR A 14 -0.62 -11.15 -3.66
C THR A 14 -0.39 -12.30 -4.64
N SER A 15 0.64 -13.12 -4.45
CA SER A 15 0.91 -14.28 -5.30
C SER A 15 -0.11 -15.40 -5.08
N LEU A 16 -0.55 -15.63 -3.85
CA LEU A 16 -1.65 -16.56 -3.55
C LEU A 16 -2.97 -16.09 -4.18
N LEU A 17 -3.31 -14.80 -4.06
CA LEU A 17 -4.50 -14.23 -4.69
C LEU A 17 -4.46 -14.39 -6.21
N LEU A 18 -3.31 -14.18 -6.86
CA LEU A 18 -3.16 -14.40 -8.29
C LEU A 18 -3.32 -15.87 -8.68
N LEU A 19 -2.82 -16.81 -7.88
CA LEU A 19 -3.05 -18.24 -8.10
C LEU A 19 -4.52 -18.62 -7.94
N LEU A 20 -5.21 -18.06 -6.95
CA LEU A 20 -6.63 -18.30 -6.69
C LEU A 20 -7.53 -17.69 -7.78
N GLN A 21 -7.15 -16.54 -8.36
CA GLN A 21 -7.88 -15.90 -9.45
C GLN A 21 -7.66 -16.59 -10.81
N ALA A 22 -6.57 -17.33 -10.98
CA ALA A 22 -6.16 -17.89 -12.27
C ALA A 22 -6.75 -19.27 -12.59
N LEU A 23 -8.05 -19.45 -12.35
CA LEU A 23 -8.84 -20.57 -12.85
C LEU A 23 -9.23 -20.42 -14.34
N GLN A 24 -8.86 -19.30 -14.98
CA GLN A 24 -9.08 -19.10 -16.42
C GLN A 24 -7.87 -19.56 -17.27
N PRO A 25 -8.07 -20.25 -18.40
CA PRO A 25 -6.99 -20.85 -19.22
C PRO A 25 -5.97 -19.86 -19.80
N GLN A 26 -6.31 -18.57 -19.86
CA GLN A 26 -5.57 -17.56 -20.61
C GLN A 26 -4.39 -16.94 -19.84
N ASP A 27 -4.09 -17.42 -18.62
CA ASP A 27 -3.18 -16.73 -17.70
C ASP A 27 -2.06 -17.61 -17.09
N ALA A 28 -1.70 -18.69 -17.80
CA ALA A 28 -0.67 -19.67 -17.37
C ALA A 28 0.69 -19.03 -17.04
N GLY A 29 1.10 -17.97 -17.78
CA GLY A 29 2.35 -17.26 -17.53
C GLY A 29 2.35 -16.43 -16.24
N THR A 30 1.21 -15.87 -15.83
CA THR A 30 1.08 -15.13 -14.56
C THR A 30 1.06 -16.10 -13.38
N ARG A 31 0.42 -17.27 -13.54
CA ARG A 31 0.44 -18.37 -12.56
C ARG A 31 1.85 -18.89 -12.30
N ALA A 32 2.63 -19.15 -13.36
CA ALA A 32 3.99 -19.63 -13.22
C ALA A 32 4.86 -18.62 -12.45
N ARG A 33 4.72 -17.33 -12.77
CA ARG A 33 5.45 -16.24 -12.09
C ARG A 33 5.03 -16.09 -10.62
N ALA A 34 3.75 -16.18 -10.31
CA ALA A 34 3.25 -16.17 -8.93
C ALA A 34 3.75 -17.39 -8.13
N GLY A 35 3.79 -18.57 -8.76
CA GLY A 35 4.38 -19.77 -8.17
C GLY A 35 5.87 -19.60 -7.84
N ILE A 36 6.65 -19.00 -8.75
CA ILE A 36 8.07 -18.69 -8.52
C ILE A 36 8.23 -17.76 -7.31
N VAL A 37 7.43 -16.70 -7.21
CA VAL A 37 7.48 -15.77 -6.07
C VAL A 37 7.20 -16.49 -4.76
N LEU A 38 6.22 -17.40 -4.71
CA LEU A 38 5.92 -18.18 -3.50
C LEU A 38 7.03 -19.16 -3.13
N ILE A 39 7.60 -19.85 -4.10
CA ILE A 39 8.73 -20.77 -3.87
C ILE A 39 9.93 -19.99 -3.35
N THR A 40 10.26 -18.85 -3.97
CA THR A 40 11.34 -17.98 -3.48
C THR A 40 11.04 -17.48 -2.08
N ALA A 41 9.81 -17.08 -1.77
CA ALA A 41 9.43 -16.62 -0.44
C ALA A 41 9.57 -17.72 0.62
N ALA A 42 9.14 -18.94 0.31
CA ALA A 42 9.30 -20.10 1.19
C ALA A 42 10.78 -20.43 1.42
N LEU A 43 11.59 -20.50 0.36
CA LEU A 43 13.03 -20.77 0.47
C LEU A 43 13.76 -19.66 1.23
N ALA A 44 13.44 -18.40 0.95
CA ALA A 44 14.05 -17.27 1.62
C ALA A 44 13.70 -17.26 3.12
N TRP A 45 12.46 -17.63 3.48
CA TRP A 45 12.08 -17.80 4.89
C TRP A 45 12.78 -18.97 5.57
N LEU A 46 13.05 -20.07 4.88
CA LEU A 46 13.73 -21.23 5.47
C LEU A 46 15.23 -21.00 5.62
N LEU A 47 15.87 -20.37 4.63
CA LEU A 47 17.32 -20.28 4.52
C LEU A 47 17.91 -18.95 4.99
N ALA A 48 17.12 -17.87 4.94
CA ALA A 48 17.61 -16.52 5.17
C ALA A 48 16.54 -15.61 5.82
N ARG A 49 15.96 -16.07 6.94
CA ARG A 49 14.89 -15.36 7.70
C ARG A 49 15.12 -13.84 7.84
N PRO A 50 16.32 -13.33 8.18
CA PRO A 50 16.53 -11.89 8.38
C PRO A 50 16.32 -11.04 7.12
N ILE A 51 16.43 -11.63 5.92
CA ILE A 51 16.32 -10.93 4.63
C ILE A 51 15.21 -11.50 3.73
N ALA A 52 14.42 -12.43 4.23
CA ALA A 52 13.44 -13.18 3.45
C ALA A 52 12.45 -12.29 2.68
N GLY A 53 11.96 -11.23 3.31
CA GLY A 53 11.07 -10.25 2.69
C GLY A 53 11.72 -9.44 1.59
N TRP A 54 12.98 -9.06 1.74
CA TRP A 54 13.70 -8.30 0.71
C TRP A 54 13.86 -9.11 -0.58
N LEU A 55 14.30 -10.37 -0.43
CA LEU A 55 14.44 -11.30 -1.55
C LEU A 55 13.09 -11.55 -2.23
N SER A 56 12.05 -11.81 -1.43
CA SER A 56 10.69 -12.04 -1.93
C SER A 56 10.13 -10.82 -2.66
N ALA A 57 10.36 -9.62 -2.13
CA ALA A 57 9.88 -8.37 -2.74
C ALA A 57 10.60 -8.04 -4.04
N LEU A 58 11.91 -8.27 -4.15
CA LEU A 58 12.64 -8.08 -5.40
C LEU A 58 12.11 -8.99 -6.51
N VAL A 59 11.93 -10.28 -6.21
CA VAL A 59 11.41 -11.26 -7.17
C VAL A 59 9.95 -10.98 -7.51
N TRP A 60 9.13 -10.63 -6.52
CA TRP A 60 7.75 -10.18 -6.71
C TRP A 60 7.66 -8.95 -7.63
N CYS A 61 8.46 -7.92 -7.37
CA CYS A 61 8.52 -6.72 -8.20
C CYS A 61 8.92 -7.05 -9.64
N GLY A 62 9.99 -7.84 -9.82
CA GLY A 62 10.53 -8.18 -11.14
C GLY A 62 9.60 -9.06 -11.97
N LEU A 63 8.89 -10.00 -11.36
CA LEU A 63 8.09 -10.99 -12.08
C LEU A 63 6.62 -10.60 -12.23
N LEU A 64 6.05 -9.91 -11.26
CA LEU A 64 4.63 -9.60 -11.25
C LEU A 64 4.36 -8.12 -11.49
N VAL A 65 4.97 -7.24 -10.69
CA VAL A 65 4.67 -5.80 -10.72
C VAL A 65 5.16 -5.15 -12.02
N VAL A 66 6.45 -5.24 -12.31
CA VAL A 66 7.06 -4.57 -13.48
C VAL A 66 6.45 -5.07 -14.78
N PRO A 67 6.31 -6.39 -15.04
CA PRO A 67 5.74 -6.88 -16.29
C PRO A 67 4.26 -6.55 -16.45
N PHE A 68 3.48 -6.52 -15.35
CA PHE A 68 2.09 -6.05 -15.39
C PHE A 68 2.01 -4.63 -15.94
N PHE A 69 2.87 -3.73 -15.46
CA PHE A 69 2.92 -2.36 -15.96
C PHE A 69 3.42 -2.27 -17.41
N LEU A 70 4.43 -3.04 -17.78
CA LEU A 70 4.95 -3.05 -19.16
C LEU A 70 3.90 -3.57 -20.16
N ARG A 71 3.21 -4.68 -19.84
CA ARG A 71 2.14 -5.27 -20.66
C ARG A 71 0.96 -4.31 -20.83
N ASN A 72 0.58 -3.64 -19.75
CA ASN A 72 -0.56 -2.73 -19.76
C ASN A 72 -0.24 -1.38 -20.41
N ARG A 73 1.03 -0.93 -20.38
CA ARG A 73 1.47 0.28 -21.11
C ARG A 73 1.29 0.17 -22.63
N ALA A 74 1.46 -1.03 -23.19
CA ALA A 74 1.23 -1.29 -24.62
C ALA A 74 -0.27 -1.27 -24.98
N ARG A 75 -1.13 -1.87 -24.15
CA ARG A 75 -2.60 -1.87 -24.33
C ARG A 75 -3.22 -0.49 -24.17
N LEU A 76 -2.66 0.35 -23.30
CA LEU A 76 -3.16 1.71 -23.06
C LEU A 76 -2.93 2.66 -24.25
N LYS A 77 -1.97 2.39 -25.15
CA LYS A 77 -1.79 3.15 -26.39
C LYS A 77 -2.95 2.98 -27.39
N GLN A 78 -3.74 1.91 -27.24
CA GLN A 78 -4.82 1.54 -28.17
C GLN A 78 -6.15 2.25 -27.85
N TYR A 79 -6.24 2.97 -26.73
CA TYR A 79 -7.42 3.73 -26.33
C TYR A 79 -7.09 5.24 -26.31
N PRO A 80 -7.33 6.00 -27.40
CA PRO A 80 -6.93 7.41 -27.51
C PRO A 80 -7.60 8.36 -26.51
N ARG A 81 -8.76 7.99 -25.92
CA ARG A 81 -9.38 8.69 -24.78
C ARG A 81 -8.64 8.49 -23.44
N TYR A 82 -7.79 7.47 -23.36
CA TYR A 82 -6.86 7.17 -22.27
C TYR A 82 -5.43 7.47 -22.70
N ARG A 83 -5.21 8.62 -23.38
CA ARG A 83 -3.88 9.24 -23.39
C ARG A 83 -3.48 9.28 -21.92
N MET A 84 -2.50 8.45 -21.56
CA MET A 84 -1.88 8.49 -20.26
C MET A 84 -1.31 9.90 -20.22
N SER A 85 -2.11 10.82 -19.68
CA SER A 85 -1.68 12.16 -19.38
C SER A 85 -0.35 11.96 -18.69
N ARG A 86 0.64 12.80 -19.00
CA ARG A 86 1.84 12.95 -18.16
C ARG A 86 1.46 12.64 -16.71
N ILE A 87 2.31 11.95 -15.94
CA ILE A 87 2.09 11.74 -14.50
C ILE A 87 2.03 13.13 -13.84
N ILE A 88 0.90 13.78 -14.02
CA ILE A 88 0.50 15.03 -13.45
C ILE A 88 -0.17 14.51 -12.21
N LEU A 89 0.60 14.62 -11.13
CA LEU A 89 0.10 14.36 -9.80
C LEU A 89 -1.18 15.19 -9.65
N SER A 90 -2.26 14.52 -9.31
CA SER A 90 -3.50 15.18 -8.98
C SER A 90 -3.30 16.03 -7.72
N PRO A 91 -4.08 17.10 -7.54
CA PRO A 91 -3.81 18.10 -6.50
C PRO A 91 -3.64 17.50 -5.10
N VAL A 92 -4.55 16.60 -4.68
CA VAL A 92 -4.50 16.02 -3.33
C VAL A 92 -3.35 15.05 -3.18
N VAL A 93 -3.15 14.15 -4.15
CA VAL A 93 -1.98 13.24 -4.13
C VAL A 93 -0.67 14.02 -4.05
N ARG A 94 -0.54 15.11 -4.82
CA ARG A 94 0.65 15.98 -4.77
C ARG A 94 0.88 16.53 -3.36
N TRP A 95 -0.16 17.06 -2.74
CA TRP A 95 -0.06 17.61 -1.38
C TRP A 95 0.27 16.54 -0.33
N ILE A 96 -0.35 15.37 -0.42
CA ILE A 96 -0.04 14.24 0.47
C ILE A 96 1.45 13.86 0.34
N ILE A 97 1.99 13.79 -0.87
CA ILE A 97 3.42 13.48 -1.08
C ILE A 97 4.29 14.56 -0.44
N ILE A 98 4.00 15.84 -0.67
CA ILE A 98 4.76 16.96 -0.09
C ILE A 98 4.77 16.88 1.43
N VAL A 99 3.61 16.65 2.05
CA VAL A 99 3.49 16.56 3.51
C VAL A 99 4.29 15.37 4.05
N ASN A 100 4.16 14.19 3.44
CA ASN A 100 4.91 13.01 3.88
C ASN A 100 6.43 13.20 3.77
N VAL A 101 6.91 13.81 2.68
CA VAL A 101 8.33 14.12 2.51
C VAL A 101 8.80 15.16 3.54
N ALA A 102 8.02 16.21 3.78
CA ALA A 102 8.35 17.23 4.78
C ALA A 102 8.41 16.65 6.20
N VAL A 103 7.44 15.80 6.57
CA VAL A 103 7.41 15.11 7.87
C VAL A 103 8.60 14.16 7.98
N PHE A 104 8.96 13.45 6.91
CA PHE A 104 10.13 12.57 6.93
C PHE A 104 11.44 13.32 7.12
N ILE A 105 11.60 14.48 6.49
CA ILE A 105 12.76 15.36 6.74
C ILE A 105 12.77 15.79 8.22
N LEU A 106 11.61 16.13 8.79
CA LEU A 106 11.51 16.48 10.21
C LEU A 106 11.90 15.31 11.13
N GLU A 107 11.55 14.07 10.79
CA GLU A 107 12.02 12.87 11.53
C GLU A 107 13.55 12.75 11.50
N LEU A 108 14.17 12.97 10.34
CA LEU A 108 15.63 12.94 10.19
C LEU A 108 16.31 14.02 11.04
N LEU A 109 15.77 15.24 11.05
CA LEU A 109 16.31 16.36 11.83
C LEU A 109 16.07 16.20 13.34
N ALA A 110 14.99 15.52 13.74
CA ALA A 110 14.57 15.40 15.13
C ALA A 110 15.28 14.29 15.93
N GLY A 111 16.09 13.45 15.28
CA GLY A 111 16.81 12.33 15.91
C GLY A 111 16.83 11.02 15.10
N GLY A 112 16.26 11.03 13.88
CA GLY A 112 16.31 9.93 12.93
C GLY A 112 14.98 9.18 12.80
N SER A 113 14.62 8.81 11.58
CA SER A 113 13.36 8.12 11.25
C SER A 113 13.31 6.64 11.62
N THR A 114 14.40 6.07 12.16
CA THR A 114 14.45 4.71 12.69
C THR A 114 14.64 4.66 14.21
N ASN A 115 14.61 5.82 14.88
CA ASN A 115 14.78 5.91 16.33
C ASN A 115 13.40 5.90 17.02
N PRO A 116 13.04 4.84 17.77
CA PRO A 116 11.73 4.73 18.42
C PRO A 116 11.44 5.86 19.41
N VAL A 117 12.45 6.36 20.12
CA VAL A 117 12.27 7.48 21.07
C VAL A 117 11.89 8.76 20.32
N THR A 118 12.52 8.98 19.16
CA THR A 118 12.23 10.14 18.30
C THR A 118 10.81 10.04 17.75
N LEU A 119 10.44 8.90 17.17
CA LEU A 119 9.10 8.68 16.60
C LEU A 119 8.00 8.77 17.68
N HIS A 120 8.26 8.25 18.89
CA HIS A 120 7.34 8.38 20.02
C HIS A 120 7.07 9.84 20.39
N ARG A 121 8.13 10.65 20.48
CA ARG A 121 8.05 12.08 20.78
C ARG A 121 7.29 12.83 19.69
N LEU A 122 7.51 12.47 18.42
CA LEU A 122 6.94 13.16 17.27
C LEU A 122 5.45 12.86 17.06
N GLY A 123 5.00 11.65 17.36
CA GLY A 123 3.58 11.32 17.25
C GLY A 123 3.24 10.02 16.54
N GLU A 124 4.14 9.04 16.56
CA GLU A 124 3.77 7.67 16.17
C GLU A 124 2.52 7.18 16.90
N LEU A 125 1.86 6.18 16.34
CA LEU A 125 0.76 5.52 17.00
C LEU A 125 1.30 4.60 18.09
N ASP A 126 1.29 5.09 19.33
CA ASP A 126 1.45 4.27 20.52
C ASP A 126 0.07 3.94 21.11
N THR A 127 -0.32 2.68 21.00
CA THR A 127 -1.63 2.19 21.47
C THR A 127 -1.88 2.48 22.96
N ASN A 128 -0.85 2.38 23.81
CA ASN A 128 -0.97 2.68 25.24
C ASN A 128 -1.25 4.17 25.49
N SER A 129 -0.54 5.07 24.79
CA SER A 129 -0.79 6.51 24.88
C SER A 129 -2.19 6.90 24.37
N VAL A 130 -2.71 6.21 23.36
CA VAL A 130 -4.09 6.46 22.90
C VAL A 130 -5.12 5.97 23.92
N VAL A 131 -4.95 4.75 24.45
CA VAL A 131 -5.93 4.13 25.35
C VAL A 131 -5.91 4.76 26.74
N TYR A 132 -4.73 4.92 27.34
CA TYR A 132 -4.58 5.29 28.74
C TYR A 132 -4.23 6.76 28.97
N ARG A 133 -3.69 7.44 27.95
CA ARG A 133 -3.29 8.86 28.04
C ARG A 133 -4.13 9.77 27.14
N HIS A 134 -5.17 9.24 26.49
CA HIS A 134 -6.11 9.98 25.65
C HIS A 134 -5.44 10.79 24.51
N GLN A 135 -4.28 10.33 24.02
CA GLN A 135 -3.54 11.02 22.96
C GLN A 135 -4.09 10.70 21.56
N TYR A 136 -5.38 10.98 21.34
CA TYR A 136 -6.10 10.62 20.12
C TYR A 136 -5.55 11.26 18.85
N TRP A 137 -4.85 12.40 18.97
CA TRP A 137 -4.18 13.06 17.85
C TRP A 137 -3.15 12.16 17.16
N ARG A 138 -2.60 11.16 17.88
CA ARG A 138 -1.70 10.14 17.31
C ARG A 138 -2.37 9.28 16.23
N LEU A 139 -3.69 9.12 16.28
CA LEU A 139 -4.45 8.39 15.24
C LEU A 139 -4.30 9.05 13.86
N LEU A 140 -4.22 10.38 13.83
CA LEU A 140 -4.04 11.16 12.61
C LEU A 140 -2.55 11.39 12.30
N ALA A 141 -1.75 11.77 13.30
CA ALA A 141 -0.35 12.11 13.11
C ALA A 141 0.47 10.93 12.57
N ALA A 142 0.22 9.72 13.09
CA ALA A 142 0.93 8.50 12.69
C ALA A 142 0.82 8.17 11.19
N LEU A 143 -0.19 8.70 10.48
CA LEU A 143 -0.38 8.49 9.05
C LEU A 143 0.73 9.10 8.19
N PHE A 144 1.48 10.08 8.73
CA PHE A 144 2.50 10.82 7.99
C PHE A 144 3.94 10.47 8.38
N PHE A 145 4.14 9.84 9.54
CA PHE A 145 5.44 9.35 9.99
C PHE A 145 5.84 8.07 9.27
N HIS A 146 7.15 7.83 9.06
CA HIS A 146 7.64 6.66 8.35
C HIS A 146 8.93 6.11 8.97
N TYR A 147 8.92 4.81 9.27
CA TYR A 147 10.10 4.10 9.76
C TYR A 147 11.14 3.84 8.65
N GLY A 148 12.03 4.81 8.44
CA GLY A 148 13.17 4.72 7.52
C GLY A 148 12.86 4.97 6.02
N PRO A 149 13.89 5.18 5.18
CA PRO A 149 13.73 5.67 3.81
C PRO A 149 12.95 4.71 2.89
N ILE A 150 13.11 3.41 3.09
CA ILE A 150 12.46 2.42 2.23
C ILE A 150 10.95 2.34 2.51
N HIS A 151 10.55 2.57 3.76
CA HIS A 151 9.15 2.56 4.14
C HIS A 151 8.39 3.74 3.51
N ILE A 152 8.96 4.95 3.53
CA ILE A 152 8.35 6.10 2.83
C ILE A 152 8.38 5.89 1.31
N PHE A 153 9.46 5.35 0.74
CA PHE A 153 9.55 5.09 -0.69
C PHE A 153 8.39 4.24 -1.20
N PHE A 154 8.10 3.09 -0.56
CA PHE A 154 7.03 2.21 -1.01
C PHE A 154 5.63 2.80 -0.81
N ASN A 155 5.39 3.56 0.27
CA ASN A 155 4.11 4.24 0.47
C ASN A 155 3.86 5.31 -0.61
N LEU A 156 4.86 6.15 -0.89
CA LEU A 156 4.75 7.17 -1.93
C LEU A 156 4.69 6.56 -3.32
N PHE A 157 5.45 5.50 -3.58
CA PHE A 157 5.40 4.78 -4.85
C PHE A 157 3.99 4.24 -5.13
N ALA A 158 3.39 3.53 -4.16
CA ALA A 158 2.04 3.01 -4.29
C ALA A 158 1.01 4.15 -4.46
N LEU A 159 1.17 5.25 -3.72
CA LEU A 159 0.30 6.41 -3.82
C LEU A 159 0.39 7.10 -5.19
N VAL A 160 1.59 7.31 -5.73
CA VAL A 160 1.79 7.90 -7.07
C VAL A 160 1.20 7.01 -8.16
N LEU A 161 1.28 5.70 -7.97
CA LEU A 161 0.80 4.72 -8.93
C LEU A 161 -0.72 4.64 -8.99
N LEU A 162 -1.38 4.58 -7.82
CA LEU A 162 -2.82 4.32 -7.71
C LEU A 162 -3.65 5.58 -7.47
N GLY A 163 -3.08 6.56 -6.80
CA GLY A 163 -3.76 7.77 -6.31
C GLY A 163 -4.27 8.67 -7.44
N PRO A 164 -3.41 9.17 -8.36
CA PRO A 164 -3.83 10.18 -9.33
C PRO A 164 -4.92 9.71 -10.28
N ALA A 165 -4.88 8.44 -10.66
CA ALA A 165 -5.92 7.85 -11.47
C ALA A 165 -7.24 7.77 -10.71
N LEU A 166 -7.23 7.41 -9.42
CA LEU A 166 -8.44 7.35 -8.60
C LEU A 166 -9.00 8.75 -8.34
N GLU A 167 -8.16 9.70 -7.93
CA GLU A 167 -8.57 11.08 -7.62
C GLU A 167 -9.30 11.72 -8.81
N ARG A 168 -8.83 11.47 -10.04
CA ARG A 168 -9.51 11.96 -11.25
C ARG A 168 -10.86 11.29 -11.52
N GLN A 169 -11.08 10.07 -11.04
CA GLN A 169 -12.34 9.34 -11.26
C GLN A 169 -13.39 9.71 -10.21
N ILE A 170 -12.99 9.85 -8.95
CA ILE A 170 -13.91 10.07 -7.82
C ILE A 170 -13.93 11.51 -7.31
N GLY A 171 -13.03 12.36 -7.80
CA GLY A 171 -12.87 13.75 -7.37
C GLY A 171 -11.94 13.89 -6.15
N SER A 172 -11.31 15.07 -6.04
CA SER A 172 -10.31 15.38 -5.01
C SER A 172 -10.83 15.28 -3.58
N VAL A 173 -12.04 15.78 -3.31
CA VAL A 173 -12.62 15.77 -1.96
C VAL A 173 -12.87 14.35 -1.48
N LEU A 174 -13.54 13.54 -2.31
CA LEU A 174 -13.85 12.15 -1.95
C LEU A 174 -12.58 11.32 -1.82
N PHE A 175 -11.59 11.53 -2.68
CA PHE A 175 -10.28 10.90 -2.56
C PHE A 175 -9.60 11.22 -1.22
N ALA A 176 -9.59 12.50 -0.81
CA ALA A 176 -9.01 12.91 0.47
C ALA A 176 -9.73 12.24 1.66
N ILE A 177 -11.07 12.20 1.63
CA ILE A 177 -11.87 11.54 2.66
C ILE A 177 -11.55 10.04 2.70
N CYS A 178 -11.59 9.34 1.58
CA CYS A 178 -11.29 7.91 1.53
C CYS A 178 -9.88 7.60 2.05
N TYR A 179 -8.90 8.42 1.67
CA TYR A 179 -7.52 8.28 2.11
C TYR A 179 -7.38 8.44 3.63
N LEU A 180 -7.89 9.54 4.19
CA LEU A 180 -7.75 9.85 5.61
C LEU A 180 -8.60 8.94 6.49
N VAL A 181 -9.86 8.69 6.13
CA VAL A 181 -10.77 7.84 6.91
C VAL A 181 -10.25 6.40 6.96
N SER A 182 -9.69 5.89 5.85
CA SER A 182 -9.11 4.54 5.84
C SER A 182 -7.87 4.44 6.72
N GLY A 183 -7.01 5.45 6.70
CA GLY A 183 -5.85 5.54 7.60
C GLY A 183 -6.25 5.57 9.08
N ILE A 184 -7.11 6.52 9.45
CA ILE A 184 -7.61 6.66 10.82
C ILE A 184 -8.36 5.40 11.25
N GLY A 185 -9.21 4.84 10.39
CA GLY A 185 -9.97 3.62 10.67
C GLY A 185 -9.07 2.41 10.92
N SER A 186 -7.98 2.27 10.16
CA SER A 186 -6.95 1.25 10.39
C SER A 186 -6.28 1.44 11.76
N ASN A 187 -5.92 2.67 12.12
CA ASN A 187 -5.31 2.96 13.43
C ASN A 187 -6.29 2.71 14.59
N ILE A 188 -7.56 3.07 14.43
CA ILE A 188 -8.63 2.75 15.41
C ILE A 188 -8.78 1.24 15.56
N ALA A 189 -8.79 0.49 14.46
CA ALA A 189 -8.90 -0.96 14.50
C ALA A 189 -7.74 -1.59 15.30
N VAL A 190 -6.50 -1.13 15.08
CA VAL A 190 -5.35 -1.58 15.88
C VAL A 190 -5.54 -1.26 17.36
N VAL A 191 -5.93 -0.04 17.70
CA VAL A 191 -6.18 0.38 19.09
C VAL A 191 -7.28 -0.45 19.74
N LEU A 192 -8.38 -0.74 19.03
CA LEU A 192 -9.47 -1.57 19.54
C LEU A 192 -9.02 -3.01 19.77
N LEU A 193 -8.30 -3.60 18.83
CA LEU A 193 -7.76 -4.96 18.96
C LEU A 193 -6.77 -5.06 20.13
N THR A 194 -5.93 -4.05 20.36
CA THR A 194 -5.07 -3.97 21.54
C THR A 194 -5.90 -3.85 22.83
N LYS A 195 -6.93 -3.01 22.85
CA LYS A 195 -7.83 -2.86 24.01
C LYS A 195 -8.58 -4.16 24.35
N LEU A 196 -8.96 -4.93 23.33
CA LEU A 196 -9.58 -6.24 23.47
C LEU A 196 -8.59 -7.36 23.83
N ARG A 197 -7.31 -7.05 24.03
CA ARG A 197 -6.22 -8.00 24.30
C ARG A 197 -6.04 -9.07 23.20
N LEU A 198 -6.45 -8.74 21.98
CA LEU A 198 -6.24 -9.57 20.78
C LEU A 198 -4.92 -9.23 20.08
N LEU A 199 -4.34 -8.07 20.39
CA LEU A 199 -3.01 -7.64 19.98
C LEU A 199 -2.24 -7.13 21.19
N GLU A 200 -0.95 -7.41 21.23
CA GLU A 200 -0.05 -6.75 22.18
C GLU A 200 0.03 -5.24 21.88
N PRO A 201 0.40 -4.40 22.87
CA PRO A 201 0.69 -3.00 22.64
C PRO A 201 1.79 -2.83 21.58
N VAL A 202 1.49 -1.98 20.61
CA VAL A 202 2.31 -1.77 19.42
C VAL A 202 2.52 -0.30 19.13
N GLN A 203 3.70 -0.01 18.56
CA GLN A 203 4.06 1.27 17.96
C GLN A 203 3.98 1.14 16.43
N LEU A 204 3.24 2.03 15.78
CA LEU A 204 3.08 2.04 14.33
C LEU A 204 3.25 3.44 13.74
N VAL A 205 3.72 3.47 12.52
CA VAL A 205 3.82 4.65 11.66
C VAL A 205 3.47 4.25 10.24
N GLY A 206 3.06 5.20 9.41
CA GLY A 206 3.02 5.05 7.96
C GLY A 206 1.66 5.28 7.35
N ALA A 207 1.70 5.71 6.09
CA ALA A 207 0.52 5.93 5.25
C ALA A 207 -0.11 4.62 4.72
N SER A 208 0.35 3.45 5.15
CA SER A 208 0.00 2.17 4.54
C SER A 208 -1.48 1.82 4.67
N GLY A 209 -2.11 2.16 5.81
CA GLY A 209 -3.56 2.06 5.98
C GLY A 209 -4.34 2.93 5.00
N CYS A 210 -3.85 4.15 4.73
CA CYS A 210 -4.43 5.06 3.74
C CYS A 210 -4.29 4.48 2.32
N VAL A 211 -3.11 3.95 1.98
CA VAL A 211 -2.83 3.32 0.68
C VAL A 211 -3.70 2.08 0.47
N MET A 212 -3.89 1.25 1.48
CA MET A 212 -4.81 0.12 1.41
C MET A 212 -6.26 0.60 1.24
N GLY A 213 -6.64 1.72 1.84
CA GLY A 213 -7.90 2.41 1.57
C GLY A 213 -8.08 2.82 0.12
N VAL A 214 -7.03 3.34 -0.53
CA VAL A 214 -7.01 3.65 -1.97
C VAL A 214 -7.25 2.38 -2.80
N VAL A 215 -6.62 1.26 -2.45
CA VAL A 215 -6.83 -0.04 -3.10
C VAL A 215 -8.28 -0.52 -2.91
N GLY A 216 -8.81 -0.45 -1.68
CA GLY A 216 -10.19 -0.82 -1.39
C GLY A 216 -11.21 0.05 -2.13
N THR A 217 -10.93 1.35 -2.26
CA THR A 217 -11.77 2.29 -3.01
C THR A 217 -11.75 1.98 -4.51
N TRP A 218 -10.59 1.62 -5.06
CA TRP A 218 -10.50 1.09 -6.43
C TRP A 218 -11.36 -0.15 -6.63
N ALA A 219 -11.29 -1.13 -5.72
CA ALA A 219 -12.08 -2.34 -5.79
C ALA A 219 -13.59 -2.04 -5.74
N GLY A 220 -14.02 -1.20 -4.79
CA GLY A 220 -15.41 -0.76 -4.66
C GLY A 220 -15.91 -0.02 -5.91
N PHE A 221 -15.11 0.90 -6.45
CA PHE A 221 -15.42 1.61 -7.69
C PHE A 221 -15.64 0.65 -8.86
N LEU A 222 -14.75 -0.33 -9.04
CA LEU A 222 -14.85 -1.30 -10.14
C LEU A 222 -16.06 -2.23 -9.98
N LEU A 223 -16.35 -2.66 -8.76
CA LEU A 223 -17.53 -3.49 -8.47
C LEU A 223 -18.84 -2.72 -8.70
N GLY A 224 -18.92 -1.46 -8.26
CA GLY A 224 -20.09 -0.62 -8.47
C GLY A 224 -20.38 -0.34 -9.95
N HIS A 225 -19.34 -0.31 -10.78
CA HIS A 225 -19.48 -0.05 -12.21
C HIS A 225 -19.53 -1.30 -13.07
N ARG A 226 -19.51 -2.52 -12.50
CA ARG A 226 -19.41 -3.81 -13.22
C ARG A 226 -20.46 -4.04 -14.32
N HIS A 227 -21.59 -3.33 -14.26
CA HIS A 227 -22.69 -3.39 -15.23
C HIS A 227 -22.50 -2.47 -16.43
N ALA A 228 -21.58 -1.49 -16.37
CA ALA A 228 -21.17 -0.74 -17.53
C ALA A 228 -20.30 -1.63 -18.44
N PRO A 229 -20.57 -1.72 -19.76
CA PRO A 229 -19.85 -2.62 -20.67
C PRO A 229 -18.33 -2.40 -20.67
N LEU A 230 -17.88 -1.18 -20.37
CA LEU A 230 -16.46 -0.82 -20.19
C LEU A 230 -15.83 -1.32 -18.88
N ALA A 231 -16.60 -1.43 -17.79
CA ALA A 231 -16.08 -1.93 -16.51
C ALA A 231 -15.92 -3.44 -16.51
N ARG A 232 -16.78 -4.17 -17.23
CA ARG A 232 -16.63 -5.61 -17.47
C ARG A 232 -15.29 -5.91 -18.17
N GLN A 233 -14.89 -5.05 -19.11
CA GLN A 233 -13.60 -5.14 -19.80
C GLN A 233 -12.41 -4.73 -18.91
N ARG A 234 -12.61 -3.81 -17.94
CA ARG A 234 -11.58 -3.37 -16.97
C ARG A 234 -11.36 -4.36 -15.83
N LEU A 235 -12.42 -4.93 -15.27
CA LEU A 235 -12.34 -6.02 -14.29
C LEU A 235 -11.62 -7.22 -14.92
N ARG A 236 -11.93 -7.54 -16.18
CA ARG A 236 -11.23 -8.59 -16.95
C ARG A 236 -9.78 -8.24 -17.35
N ASN A 237 -9.30 -7.03 -17.07
CA ASN A 237 -7.90 -6.62 -17.30
C ASN A 237 -7.11 -6.41 -15.99
N ILE A 238 -7.80 -6.36 -14.85
CA ILE A 238 -7.19 -6.33 -13.51
C ILE A 238 -7.13 -7.75 -12.93
N VAL A 239 -8.02 -8.64 -13.38
CA VAL A 239 -8.07 -10.07 -13.06
C VAL A 239 -7.32 -10.92 -14.14
N VAL A 240 -6.41 -10.31 -14.93
CA VAL A 240 -5.58 -10.95 -16.01
C VAL A 240 -4.17 -10.35 -16.02
#